data_AF-A0A9P5CSX3-F1
#
_entry.id   AF-A0A9P5CSX3-F1
#
_cell.length_a   1.000
_cell.length_b   1.000
_cell.length_c   1.000
_cell.angle_alpha   90.00
_cell.angle_beta   90.00
_cell.angle_gamma   90.00
#
_symmetry.space_group_name_H-M   'P 1'
#
loop_
_entity.id
_entity.type
_entity.pdbx_description
1 polymer ?
#
loop_
_entity_poly.entity_id
_entity_poly.type
_entity_poly.pdbx_seq_one_letter_code
_entity_poly.pdbx_strand_id
1 'polypeptide(L)'
;LLAGEMLYNAARALTRISLVLLCRRIICVFRTRTICFWLLVLIPTWCSITFILDALACTPMRILHPDLAYKCVPSFQIWTLIAAAGIVIDFAVILVPLPSLWALKISRKRRIALVFVFVFGFGITTIVAIARIFMVKGASFSIDISWGYSAFAYLSVIEVNMGIICACVILLRPLL
;
A
#
# COMPACT_ATOMS: atom_id res chain seq x y z
N LEU A 1 11.33 10.30 10.97
CA LEU A 1 11.22 9.92 9.54
C LEU A 1 11.17 8.39 9.41
N LEU A 2 12.27 7.65 9.65
CA LEU A 2 12.30 6.17 9.59
C LEU A 2 11.18 5.46 10.37
N ALA A 3 10.93 5.82 11.63
CA ALA A 3 9.85 5.21 12.42
C ALA A 3 8.44 5.44 11.82
N GLY A 4 8.24 6.59 11.16
CA GLY A 4 6.96 6.91 10.50
C GLY A 4 6.73 6.08 9.24
N GLU A 5 7.77 5.91 8.41
CA GLU A 5 7.73 5.03 7.24
C GLU A 5 7.45 3.57 7.62
N MET A 6 8.07 3.08 8.71
CA MET A 6 7.83 1.73 9.23
C MET A 6 6.40 1.53 9.71
N LEU A 7 5.87 2.48 10.49
CA LEU A 7 4.49 2.43 10.96
C LEU A 7 3.50 2.51 9.80
N TYR A 8 3.76 3.36 8.80
CA TYR A 8 2.94 3.43 7.60
C TYR A 8 2.95 2.11 6.81
N ASN A 9 4.13 1.53 6.53
CA ASN A 9 4.23 0.25 5.83
C ASN A 9 3.49 -0.87 6.59
N ALA A 10 3.58 -0.89 7.93
CA ALA A 10 2.85 -1.83 8.76
C ALA A 10 1.33 -1.62 8.71
N ALA A 11 0.85 -0.38 8.87
CA ALA A 11 -0.57 -0.05 8.78
C ALA A 11 -1.15 -0.38 7.39
N ARG A 12 -0.38 -0.11 6.34
CA ARG A 12 -0.72 -0.40 4.95
C ARG A 12 -0.80 -1.91 4.68
N ALA A 13 0.11 -2.70 5.26
CA ALA A 13 0.06 -4.16 5.17
C ALA A 13 -1.16 -4.72 5.94
N LEU A 14 -1.36 -4.29 7.19
CA LEU A 14 -2.45 -4.76 8.05
C LEU A 14 -3.84 -4.46 7.47
N THR A 15 -4.05 -3.27 6.93
CA THR A 15 -5.33 -2.91 6.28
C THR A 15 -5.65 -3.80 5.10
N ARG A 16 -4.65 -4.13 4.26
CA ARG A 16 -4.83 -5.00 3.10
C ARG A 16 -5.03 -6.47 3.49
N ILE A 17 -4.32 -6.94 4.51
CA ILE A 17 -4.54 -8.29 5.07
C ILE A 17 -5.98 -8.39 5.59
N SER A 18 -6.45 -7.39 6.34
CA SER A 18 -7.84 -7.33 6.83
C SER A 18 -8.86 -7.37 5.69
N LEU A 19 -8.65 -6.58 4.63
CA LEU A 19 -9.49 -6.57 3.43
C LEU A 19 -9.53 -7.93 2.73
N VAL A 20 -8.38 -8.57 2.53
CA VAL A 20 -8.27 -9.89 1.87
C VAL A 20 -8.93 -10.98 2.72
N LEU A 21 -8.75 -10.96 4.04
CA LEU A 21 -9.43 -11.86 4.97
C LEU A 21 -10.95 -11.70 4.92
N LEU A 22 -11.44 -10.45 4.92
CA LEU A 22 -12.86 -10.15 4.79
C LEU A 22 -13.43 -10.64 3.46
N CYS A 23 -12.71 -10.38 2.35
CA CYS A 23 -13.09 -10.88 1.02
C CYS A 23 -13.13 -12.41 0.99
N ARG A 24 -12.16 -13.09 1.60
CA ARG A 24 -12.13 -14.55 1.69
C ARG A 24 -13.28 -15.11 2.52
N ARG A 25 -13.73 -14.41 3.56
CA ARG A 25 -14.87 -14.81 4.40
C ARG A 25 -16.21 -14.69 3.66
N ILE A 26 -16.36 -13.65 2.83
CA ILE A 26 -17.62 -13.34 2.15
C ILE A 26 -17.76 -14.07 0.81
N ILE A 27 -16.65 -14.29 0.10
CA ILE A 27 -16.68 -14.81 -1.28
C ILE A 27 -16.50 -16.33 -1.28
N CYS A 28 -17.55 -17.05 -1.70
CA CYS A 28 -17.54 -18.52 -1.84
C CYS A 28 -17.07 -19.01 -3.22
N VAL A 29 -16.21 -18.27 -3.92
CA VAL A 29 -15.70 -18.62 -5.26
C VAL A 29 -14.30 -19.21 -5.15
N PHE A 30 -14.09 -20.43 -5.66
CA PHE A 30 -12.83 -21.17 -5.54
C PHE A 30 -11.62 -20.39 -6.10
N ARG A 31 -11.74 -19.80 -7.30
CA ARG A 31 -10.66 -19.03 -7.94
C ARG A 31 -10.26 -17.80 -7.10
N THR A 32 -11.23 -17.05 -6.58
CA THR A 32 -10.96 -15.88 -5.72
C THR A 32 -10.34 -16.29 -4.39
N ARG A 33 -10.75 -17.43 -3.81
CA ARG A 33 -10.18 -17.96 -2.57
C ARG A 33 -8.69 -18.30 -2.70
N THR A 34 -8.29 -18.89 -3.83
CA THR A 34 -6.87 -19.15 -4.13
C THR A 34 -6.07 -17.87 -4.29
N ILE A 35 -6.59 -16.88 -5.03
CA ILE A 35 -5.93 -15.57 -5.18
C ILE A 35 -5.77 -14.87 -3.82
N CYS A 36 -6.82 -14.87 -2.99
CA CYS A 36 -6.75 -14.31 -1.64
C CYS A 36 -5.69 -15.00 -0.78
N PHE A 37 -5.54 -16.33 -0.88
CA PHE A 37 -4.50 -17.06 -0.14
C PHE A 37 -3.10 -16.62 -0.56
N TRP A 38 -2.82 -16.53 -1.86
CA TRP A 38 -1.54 -16.05 -2.38
C TRP A 38 -1.24 -14.62 -1.92
N LEU A 39 -2.22 -13.72 -1.96
CA LEU A 39 -2.04 -12.33 -1.50
C LEU A 39 -1.78 -12.25 0.01
N LEU A 40 -2.41 -13.13 0.80
CA LEU A 40 -2.23 -13.17 2.26
C LEU A 40 -0.82 -13.60 2.65
N VAL A 41 -0.17 -14.45 1.85
CA VAL A 41 1.25 -14.78 2.02
C VAL A 41 2.13 -13.65 1.47
N LEU A 42 1.81 -13.13 0.28
CA LEU A 42 2.63 -12.18 -0.45
C LEU A 42 2.79 -10.84 0.27
N ILE A 43 1.70 -10.27 0.80
CA ILE A 43 1.71 -8.97 1.50
C ILE A 43 2.69 -8.93 2.68
N PRO A 44 2.61 -9.86 3.68
CA PRO A 44 3.53 -9.85 4.81
C PRO A 44 4.96 -10.17 4.38
N THR A 45 5.19 -11.11 3.44
CA THR A 45 6.55 -11.36 2.94
C THR A 45 7.15 -10.12 2.30
N TRP A 46 6.36 -9.37 1.51
CA TRP A 46 6.82 -8.13 0.90
C TRP A 46 7.14 -7.07 1.96
N CYS A 47 6.28 -6.91 2.96
CA CYS A 47 6.50 -6.00 4.08
C CYS A 47 7.79 -6.33 4.85
N SER A 48 8.04 -7.61 5.11
CA SER A 48 9.27 -8.07 5.77
C SER A 48 10.52 -7.80 4.93
N ILE A 49 10.48 -8.04 3.62
CA ILE A 49 11.59 -7.73 2.71
C ILE A 49 11.91 -6.23 2.75
N THR A 50 10.90 -5.36 2.62
CA THR A 50 11.12 -3.92 2.67
C THR A 50 11.67 -3.46 4.01
N PHE A 51 11.21 -4.05 5.12
CA PHE A 51 11.67 -3.72 6.46
C PHE A 51 13.15 -4.11 6.67
N ILE A 52 13.54 -5.29 6.19
CA ILE A 52 14.93 -5.77 6.25
C ILE A 52 15.83 -4.88 5.39
N LEU A 53 15.38 -4.49 4.19
CA LEU A 53 16.14 -3.60 3.30
C LEU A 53 16.28 -2.19 3.88
N ASP A 54 15.24 -1.62 4.47
CA ASP A 54 15.31 -0.34 5.19
C ASP A 54 16.30 -0.42 6.35
N ALA A 55 16.26 -1.50 7.13
CA ALA A 55 17.18 -1.71 8.24
C ALA A 55 18.63 -1.83 7.75
N LEU A 56 18.90 -2.66 6.73
CA LEU A 56 20.24 -2.91 6.19
C LEU A 56 20.78 -1.73 5.35
N ALA A 57 19.94 -0.89 4.77
CA ALA A 57 20.39 0.23 3.93
C ALA A 57 21.00 1.37 4.77
N CYS A 58 20.59 1.53 6.03
CA CYS A 58 21.03 2.65 6.88
C CYS A 58 21.74 2.25 8.18
N THR A 59 21.73 0.99 8.61
CA THR A 59 22.48 0.55 9.81
C THR A 59 23.99 0.29 9.61
N PRO A 60 24.50 -0.31 8.51
CA PRO A 60 25.91 -0.67 8.43
C PRO A 60 26.82 0.51 8.05
N MET A 61 26.31 1.54 7.38
CA MET A 61 27.11 2.70 6.96
C MET A 61 27.43 3.66 8.11
N ARG A 62 26.51 3.81 9.07
CA ARG A 62 26.65 4.72 10.20
C ARG A 62 27.66 4.24 11.25
N ILE A 63 27.89 2.93 11.32
CA ILE A 63 28.81 2.30 12.29
C ILE A 63 30.24 2.23 11.74
N LEU A 64 30.41 2.06 10.41
CA LEU A 64 31.72 1.85 9.80
C LEU A 64 32.43 3.17 9.43
N HIS A 65 31.70 4.24 9.06
CA HIS A 65 32.29 5.53 8.71
C HIS A 65 31.41 6.71 9.19
N PRO A 66 31.69 7.31 10.36
CA PRO A 66 30.90 8.42 10.90
C PRO A 66 30.90 9.69 10.02
N ASP A 67 31.93 9.89 9.20
CA ASP A 67 32.05 11.02 8.26
C ASP A 67 31.19 10.85 6.99
N LEU A 68 30.62 9.66 6.76
CA LEU A 68 29.77 9.31 5.62
C LEU A 68 28.33 8.99 6.04
N ALA A 69 27.95 9.32 7.28
CA ALA A 69 26.66 8.98 7.90
C ALA A 69 25.42 9.44 7.10
N TYR A 70 25.57 10.35 6.14
CA TYR A 70 24.51 10.88 5.28
C TYR A 70 24.34 10.11 3.96
N LYS A 71 25.25 9.20 3.62
CA LYS A 71 25.19 8.39 2.38
C LYS A 71 24.74 6.97 2.71
N CYS A 72 23.45 6.77 3.03
CA CYS A 72 22.84 5.44 2.86
C CYS A 72 23.02 5.03 1.37
N VAL A 73 23.22 3.74 1.10
CA VAL A 73 23.56 3.24 -0.24
C VAL A 73 22.58 3.79 -1.28
N PRO A 74 23.03 4.61 -2.27
CA PRO A 74 22.15 5.17 -3.28
C PRO A 74 21.91 4.15 -4.39
N SER A 75 21.35 2.99 -4.06
CA SER A 75 20.89 2.04 -5.07
C SER A 75 19.51 2.45 -5.56
N PHE A 76 19.45 3.57 -6.29
CA PHE A 76 18.23 4.08 -6.93
C PHE A 76 17.47 2.97 -7.68
N GLN A 77 18.20 2.06 -8.32
CA GLN A 77 17.65 0.89 -9.01
C GLN A 77 16.88 -0.05 -8.08
N ILE A 78 17.44 -0.39 -6.92
CA ILE A 78 16.81 -1.28 -5.93
C ILE A 78 15.53 -0.65 -5.38
N TRP A 79 15.58 0.63 -4.98
CA TRP A 79 14.42 1.34 -4.46
C TRP A 79 13.32 1.54 -5.51
N THR A 80 13.70 1.77 -6.77
CA THR A 80 12.74 1.85 -7.89
C THR A 80 12.04 0.51 -8.12
N LEU A 81 12.78 -0.61 -8.07
CA LEU A 81 12.21 -1.96 -8.18
C LEU A 81 11.26 -2.27 -7.02
N ILE A 82 11.64 -1.91 -5.79
CA ILE A 82 10.78 -2.07 -4.61
C ILE A 82 9.50 -1.24 -4.75
N ALA A 83 9.63 0.02 -5.18
CA ALA A 83 8.47 0.88 -5.41
C ALA A 83 7.54 0.28 -6.48
N ALA A 84 8.09 -0.13 -7.62
CA ALA A 84 7.33 -0.73 -8.72
C ALA A 84 6.61 -2.01 -8.32
N ALA A 85 7.30 -2.94 -7.66
CA ALA A 85 6.69 -4.18 -7.18
C ALA A 85 5.63 -3.93 -6.10
N GLY A 86 5.87 -2.97 -5.19
CA GLY A 86 4.86 -2.52 -4.23
C GLY A 86 3.58 -2.02 -4.91
N ILE A 87 3.70 -1.25 -6.00
CA ILE A 87 2.54 -0.80 -6.79
C ILE A 87 1.78 -1.98 -7.37
N VAL A 88 2.46 -2.95 -7.98
CA VAL A 88 1.80 -4.13 -8.56
C VAL A 88 0.97 -4.89 -7.51
N ILE A 89 1.48 -5.03 -6.30
CA ILE A 89 0.76 -5.67 -5.18
C ILE A 89 -0.47 -4.85 -4.80
N ASP A 90 -0.34 -3.53 -4.74
CA ASP A 90 -1.42 -2.62 -4.39
C ASP A 90 -2.57 -2.73 -5.41
N PHE A 91 -2.25 -2.79 -6.70
CA PHE A 91 -3.20 -3.05 -7.77
C PHE A 91 -3.87 -4.43 -7.65
N ALA A 92 -3.08 -5.47 -7.38
CA ALA A 92 -3.60 -6.83 -7.25
C ALA A 92 -4.64 -6.93 -6.11
N VAL A 93 -4.39 -6.29 -4.97
CA VAL A 93 -5.32 -6.27 -3.83
C VAL A 93 -6.62 -5.55 -4.16
N ILE A 94 -6.56 -4.42 -4.88
CA ILE A 94 -7.74 -3.66 -5.31
C ILE A 94 -8.57 -4.45 -6.33
N LEU A 95 -7.93 -5.24 -7.19
CA LEU A 95 -8.63 -6.03 -8.21
C LEU A 95 -9.39 -7.23 -7.64
N VAL A 96 -9.01 -7.78 -6.48
CA VAL A 96 -9.68 -8.95 -5.86
C VAL A 96 -11.20 -8.78 -5.66
N PRO A 97 -11.69 -7.70 -5.03
CA PRO A 97 -13.12 -7.51 -4.79
C PRO A 97 -13.93 -7.14 -6.05
N LEU A 98 -13.32 -6.57 -7.09
CA LEU A 98 -14.03 -6.03 -8.26
C LEU A 98 -14.88 -7.07 -9.03
N PRO A 99 -14.37 -8.26 -9.39
CA PRO A 99 -15.16 -9.29 -10.06
C PRO A 99 -16.35 -9.75 -9.21
N SER A 100 -16.17 -9.86 -7.90
CA SER A 100 -17.24 -10.23 -6.97
C SER A 100 -18.32 -9.15 -6.89
N LEU A 101 -17.93 -7.87 -6.94
CA LEU A 101 -18.88 -6.75 -6.94
C LEU A 101 -19.73 -6.72 -8.22
N TRP A 102 -19.14 -7.03 -9.37
CA TRP A 102 -19.84 -7.01 -10.66
C TRP A 102 -20.82 -8.16 -10.85
N ALA A 103 -20.56 -9.31 -10.23
CA ALA A 103 -21.44 -10.48 -10.31
C ALA A 103 -22.78 -10.31 -9.56
N LEU A 104 -22.92 -9.29 -8.70
CA LEU A 104 -24.09 -9.13 -7.83
C LEU A 104 -25.07 -8.06 -8.34
N LYS A 105 -26.35 -8.43 -8.39
CA LYS A 105 -27.47 -7.54 -8.77
C LYS A 105 -27.80 -6.56 -7.63
N ILE A 106 -26.98 -5.52 -7.45
CA ILE A 106 -27.20 -4.46 -6.44
C ILE A 106 -27.98 -3.29 -7.08
N SER A 107 -28.80 -2.59 -6.30
CA SER A 107 -29.47 -1.35 -6.70
C SER A 107 -28.47 -0.27 -7.17
N ARG A 108 -28.85 0.50 -8.21
CA ARG A 108 -27.96 1.45 -8.89
C ARG A 108 -27.29 2.47 -7.95
N LYS A 109 -28.00 2.94 -6.93
CA LYS A 109 -27.48 3.90 -5.94
C LYS A 109 -26.30 3.34 -5.14
N ARG A 110 -26.40 2.11 -4.66
CA ARG A 110 -25.34 1.43 -3.91
C ARG A 110 -24.15 1.06 -4.81
N ARG A 111 -24.43 0.70 -6.07
CA ARG A 111 -23.38 0.47 -7.08
C ARG A 111 -22.53 1.72 -7.31
N ILE A 112 -23.15 2.91 -7.38
CA ILE A 112 -22.42 4.17 -7.54
C ILE A 112 -21.51 4.43 -6.34
N ALA A 113 -22.00 4.26 -5.10
CA ALA A 113 -21.18 4.45 -3.90
C ALA A 113 -19.97 3.50 -3.86
N LEU A 114 -20.16 2.24 -4.22
CA LEU A 114 -19.09 1.25 -4.33
C LEU A 114 -18.04 1.65 -5.37
N VAL A 115 -18.48 2.03 -6.58
CA VAL A 115 -17.58 2.47 -7.65
C VAL A 115 -16.82 3.73 -7.21
N PHE A 116 -17.48 4.67 -6.54
CA PHE A 116 -16.85 5.89 -6.05
C PHE A 116 -15.72 5.59 -5.06
N VAL A 117 -15.98 4.75 -4.04
CA VAL A 117 -14.94 4.36 -3.07
C VAL A 117 -13.78 3.63 -3.76
N PHE A 118 -14.06 2.77 -4.75
CA PHE A 118 -13.02 2.08 -5.52
C PHE A 118 -12.16 3.03 -6.34
N VAL A 119 -12.78 3.90 -7.13
CA VAL A 119 -12.07 4.86 -7.99
C VAL A 119 -11.27 5.84 -7.14
N PHE A 120 -11.84 6.33 -6.04
CA PHE A 120 -11.16 7.27 -5.18
C PHE A 120 -10.00 6.63 -4.42
N GLY A 121 -10.20 5.43 -3.86
CA GLY A 121 -9.13 4.66 -3.23
C GLY A 121 -7.99 4.34 -4.21
N PHE A 122 -8.33 3.89 -5.41
CA PHE A 122 -7.36 3.62 -6.47
C PHE A 122 -6.59 4.88 -6.91
N GLY A 123 -7.30 6.00 -7.05
CA GLY A 123 -6.70 7.30 -7.35
C GLY A 123 -5.68 7.72 -6.28
N ILE A 124 -6.04 7.63 -5.00
CA ILE A 124 -5.13 7.95 -3.90
C ILE A 124 -3.91 7.04 -3.90
N THR A 125 -4.10 5.71 -4.01
CA THR A 125 -2.97 4.77 -4.04
C THR A 125 -2.02 5.05 -5.21
N THR A 126 -2.55 5.45 -6.37
CA THR A 126 -1.73 5.86 -7.52
C THR A 126 -0.96 7.16 -7.25
N ILE A 127 -1.60 8.15 -6.63
CA ILE A 127 -0.95 9.41 -6.25
C ILE A 127 0.17 9.15 -5.22
N VAL A 128 -0.09 8.32 -4.21
CA VAL A 128 0.90 7.92 -3.19
C VAL A 128 2.08 7.19 -3.84
N ALA A 129 1.81 6.27 -4.76
CA ALA A 129 2.83 5.55 -5.51
C ALA A 129 3.74 6.49 -6.32
N ILE A 130 3.15 7.45 -7.04
CA ILE A 130 3.89 8.46 -7.80
C ILE A 130 4.71 9.34 -6.85
N ALA A 131 4.12 9.81 -5.76
CA ALA A 131 4.81 10.61 -4.75
C ALA A 131 6.01 9.87 -4.14
N ARG A 132 5.87 8.56 -3.89
CA ARG A 132 6.96 7.71 -3.38
C ARG A 132 8.13 7.62 -4.38
N ILE A 133 7.85 7.52 -5.68
CA ILE A 133 8.90 7.55 -6.73
C ILE A 133 9.61 8.91 -6.76
N PHE A 134 8.86 10.02 -6.67
CA PHE A 134 9.43 11.35 -6.62
C PHE A 134 10.27 11.60 -5.36
N MET A 135 9.88 11.05 -4.21
CA MET A 135 10.68 11.11 -2.98
C MET A 135 12.03 10.42 -3.14
N VAL A 136 12.05 9.23 -3.74
CA VAL A 136 13.30 8.50 -4.03
C VAL A 136 14.21 9.30 -4.98
N LYS A 137 13.63 9.98 -5.98
CA LYS A 137 14.38 10.86 -6.89
C LYS A 137 14.84 12.17 -6.23
N GLY A 138 13.98 12.82 -5.46
CA GLY A 138 14.22 14.11 -4.82
C GLY A 138 15.21 14.03 -3.66
N ALA A 139 15.21 12.93 -2.91
CA ALA A 139 16.25 12.63 -1.90
C ALA A 139 17.67 12.60 -2.49
N SER A 140 17.79 12.43 -3.81
CA SER A 140 19.08 12.46 -4.52
C SER A 140 19.49 13.86 -4.97
N PHE A 141 18.61 14.88 -4.94
CA PHE A 141 18.82 16.14 -5.67
C PHE A 141 18.37 17.46 -5.02
N SER A 142 17.67 17.52 -3.85
CA SER A 142 17.22 18.83 -3.33
C SER A 142 17.10 19.00 -1.80
N ILE A 143 17.19 20.26 -1.36
CA ILE A 143 17.26 20.76 0.03
C ILE A 143 15.88 20.90 0.73
N ASP A 144 14.76 20.81 0.00
CA ASP A 144 13.40 21.05 0.52
C ASP A 144 12.58 19.77 0.77
N ILE A 145 13.19 18.74 1.35
CA ILE A 145 12.56 17.42 1.59
C ILE A 145 11.37 17.51 2.58
N SER A 146 11.38 18.46 3.51
CA SER A 146 10.38 18.57 4.60
C SER A 146 8.96 18.89 4.10
N TRP A 147 8.81 19.73 3.06
CA TRP A 147 7.47 20.12 2.58
C TRP A 147 6.78 18.97 1.83
N GLY A 148 7.54 18.26 0.98
CA GLY A 148 7.02 17.09 0.30
C GLY A 148 6.66 15.95 1.27
N TYR A 149 7.46 15.73 2.32
CA TYR A 149 7.21 14.67 3.30
C TYR A 149 5.89 14.89 4.05
N SER A 150 5.58 16.15 4.34
CA SER A 150 4.32 16.55 4.98
C SER A 150 3.12 16.16 4.12
N ALA A 151 3.16 16.49 2.82
CA ALA A 151 2.12 16.09 1.87
C ALA A 151 1.97 14.56 1.75
N PHE A 152 3.08 13.83 1.74
CA PHE A 152 3.08 12.36 1.73
C PHE A 152 2.45 11.75 2.98
N ALA A 153 2.69 12.34 4.16
CA ALA A 153 2.09 11.90 5.42
C ALA A 153 0.55 12.07 5.40
N TYR A 154 0.02 13.16 4.84
CA TYR A 154 -1.43 13.33 4.70
C TYR A 154 -2.03 12.30 3.72
N LEU A 155 -1.38 12.10 2.57
CA LEU A 155 -1.85 11.15 1.56
C LEU A 155 -1.87 9.71 2.08
N SER A 156 -0.85 9.30 2.86
CA SER A 156 -0.79 7.97 3.46
C SER A 156 -1.90 7.73 4.49
N VAL A 157 -2.22 8.74 5.32
CA VAL A 157 -3.36 8.67 6.25
C VAL A 157 -4.68 8.52 5.48
N ILE A 158 -4.87 9.28 4.41
CA ILE A 158 -6.09 9.19 3.59
C ILE A 158 -6.19 7.80 2.93
N GLU A 159 -5.08 7.24 2.43
CA GLU A 159 -5.04 5.89 1.84
C GLU A 159 -5.51 4.82 2.82
N VAL A 160 -4.96 4.82 4.04
CA VAL A 160 -5.32 3.85 5.09
C VAL A 160 -6.80 3.97 5.47
N ASN A 161 -7.30 5.20 5.66
CA ASN A 161 -8.70 5.43 5.99
C ASN A 161 -9.65 4.98 4.88
N MET A 162 -9.30 5.22 3.61
CA MET A 162 -10.10 4.73 2.48
C MET A 162 -10.11 3.21 2.39
N GLY A 163 -9.01 2.54 2.73
CA GLY A 163 -8.96 1.09 2.86
C GLY A 163 -9.95 0.57 3.92
N ILE A 164 -10.04 1.24 5.07
CA ILE A 164 -10.97 0.90 6.15
C ILE A 164 -12.42 1.12 5.70
N ILE A 165 -12.73 2.27 5.08
CA ILE A 165 -14.08 2.55 4.55
C ILE A 165 -14.48 1.49 3.54
N CYS A 166 -13.59 1.09 2.63
CA CYS A 166 -13.83 0.01 1.68
C CYS A 166 -14.20 -1.31 2.39
N ALA A 167 -13.48 -1.65 3.47
CA ALA A 167 -13.78 -2.84 4.27
C ALA A 167 -15.17 -2.78 4.91
N CYS A 168 -15.54 -1.64 5.49
CA CYS A 168 -16.86 -1.42 6.09
C CYS A 168 -17.99 -1.57 5.06
N VAL A 169 -17.81 -1.02 3.86
CA VAL A 169 -18.81 -1.14 2.78
C VAL A 169 -18.96 -2.59 2.31
N ILE A 170 -17.86 -3.35 2.22
CA ILE A 170 -17.90 -4.78 1.91
C ILE A 170 -18.65 -5.56 2.99
N LEU A 171 -18.44 -5.23 4.27
CA LEU A 171 -19.12 -5.87 5.40
C LEU A 171 -20.62 -5.58 5.44
N LEU A 172 -21.04 -4.38 5.03
CA LEU A 172 -22.46 -3.98 4.97
C LEU A 172 -23.24 -4.68 3.84
N ARG A 173 -22.56 -5.33 2.90
CA ARG A 173 -23.15 -6.02 1.74
C ARG A 173 -24.23 -7.07 2.06
N PRO A 174 -24.13 -7.92 3.12
CA PRO A 174 -25.15 -8.92 3.44
C PRO A 174 -26.37 -8.34 4.17
N LEU A 175 -26.23 -7.15 4.77
CA LEU A 175 -27.29 -6.47 5.55
C LEU A 175 -28.13 -5.51 4.69
N LEU A 176 -27.68 -5.20 3.47
CA LEU A 176 -28.27 -4.23 2.55
C LEU A 176 -29.00 -4.90 1.39
#